data_AF-A0PD68-F1
#
_entry.id   AF-A0PD68-F1
#
_cell.length_a   1.000
_cell.length_b   1.000
_cell.length_c   1.000
_cell.angle_alpha   90.00
_cell.angle_beta   90.00
_cell.angle_gamma   90.00
#
_symmetry.space_group_name_H-M   'P 1'
#
loop_
_entity.id
_entity.type
_entity.pdbx_description
1 polymer ?
#
loop_
_entity_poly.entity_id
_entity_poly.type
_entity_poly.pdbx_seq_one_letter_code
_entity_poly.pdbx_strand_id
1 'polypeptide(L)'
;DTFMFEGHDTTTSGISYALYCLSQRRHIQEKIYEELQTIFGDNMDRDPTYQELGQMKYLEMVLKESMRLYPPVAFIERRITRDCEIGGLKMVKDTSVILNIYQIQRQPDMFEDPLEFRPERFEESLKNPFSFLAFSAGPRNCIGQKIA
;
A
#
# COMPACT_ATOMS: atom_id res chain seq x y z
N ASP A 1 -9.85 -16.70 -14.95
CA ASP A 1 -8.49 -16.13 -15.07
C ASP A 1 -8.28 -14.81 -14.35
N THR A 2 -9.26 -13.89 -14.27
CA THR A 2 -9.09 -12.58 -13.59
C THR A 2 -8.58 -12.67 -12.15
N PHE A 3 -9.10 -13.60 -11.33
CA PHE A 3 -8.62 -13.78 -9.95
C PHE A 3 -7.13 -14.17 -9.88
N MET A 4 -6.69 -15.10 -10.73
CA MET A 4 -5.31 -15.56 -10.76
C MET A 4 -4.38 -14.48 -11.28
N PHE A 5 -4.80 -13.75 -12.32
CA PHE A 5 -4.02 -12.65 -12.89
C PHE A 5 -3.83 -11.51 -11.89
N GLU A 6 -4.93 -10.98 -11.35
CA GLU A 6 -4.90 -9.86 -10.41
C GLU A 6 -4.17 -10.24 -9.11
N GLY A 7 -4.34 -11.46 -8.62
CA GLY A 7 -3.65 -11.95 -7.42
C GLY A 7 -2.16 -12.25 -7.65
N HIS A 8 -1.75 -12.62 -8.85
CA HIS A 8 -0.34 -12.93 -9.16
C HIS A 8 0.47 -11.66 -9.44
N ASP A 9 0.01 -10.83 -10.39
CA ASP A 9 0.82 -9.73 -10.91
C ASP A 9 0.97 -8.60 -9.88
N THR A 10 -0.09 -8.31 -9.13
CA THR A 10 -0.05 -7.26 -8.09
C THR A 10 0.80 -7.68 -6.90
N THR A 11 0.67 -8.91 -6.41
CA THR A 11 1.48 -9.45 -5.31
C THR A 11 2.95 -9.57 -5.71
N THR A 12 3.25 -10.09 -6.90
CA THR A 12 4.63 -10.19 -7.40
C THR A 12 5.30 -8.81 -7.48
N SER A 13 4.59 -7.82 -8.01
CA SER A 13 5.09 -6.44 -8.07
C SER A 13 5.29 -5.85 -6.68
N GLY A 14 4.32 -6.04 -5.77
CA GLY A 14 4.39 -5.55 -4.39
C GLY A 14 5.59 -6.10 -3.63
N ILE A 15 5.80 -7.43 -3.68
CA ILE A 15 6.96 -8.09 -3.07
C ILE A 15 8.26 -7.58 -3.70
N SER A 16 8.33 -7.48 -5.03
CA SER A 16 9.53 -7.04 -5.74
C SER A 16 9.95 -5.63 -5.32
N TYR A 17 9.01 -4.69 -5.20
CA TYR A 17 9.31 -3.34 -4.74
C TYR A 17 9.63 -3.28 -3.25
N ALA A 18 9.00 -4.10 -2.41
CA ALA A 18 9.35 -4.18 -1.00
C ALA A 18 10.81 -4.66 -0.82
N LEU A 19 11.21 -5.71 -1.54
CA LEU A 19 12.59 -6.20 -1.55
C LEU A 19 13.56 -5.15 -2.11
N TYR A 20 13.19 -4.42 -3.16
CA TYR A 20 13.99 -3.32 -3.68
C TYR A 20 14.19 -2.21 -2.63
N CYS A 21 13.15 -1.82 -1.91
CA CYS A 21 13.23 -0.85 -0.83
C CYS A 21 14.13 -1.34 0.31
N LEU A 22 14.00 -2.61 0.69
CA LEU A 22 14.79 -3.21 1.76
C LEU A 22 16.27 -3.35 1.39
N SER A 23 16.59 -3.75 0.16
CA SER A 23 17.98 -3.99 -0.29
C SER A 23 18.90 -2.78 -0.11
N GLN A 24 18.34 -1.57 -0.05
CA GLN A 24 19.06 -0.31 0.12
C GLN A 24 19.07 0.21 1.56
N ARG A 25 18.44 -0.50 2.52
CA ARG A 25 18.13 0.01 3.87
C ARG A 25 18.39 -1.03 4.95
N ARG A 26 19.66 -1.26 5.24
CA ARG A 26 20.09 -2.22 6.27
C ARG A 26 19.45 -1.97 7.64
N HIS A 27 19.36 -0.72 8.09
CA HIS A 27 18.75 -0.37 9.37
C HIS A 27 17.26 -0.76 9.48
N ILE A 28 16.53 -0.77 8.36
CA ILE A 28 15.12 -1.23 8.33
C ILE A 28 15.06 -2.76 8.35
N GLN A 29 15.98 -3.43 7.64
CA GLN A 29 16.09 -4.90 7.72
C GLN A 29 16.41 -5.37 9.15
N GLU A 30 17.29 -4.66 9.86
CA GLU A 30 17.63 -4.95 11.26
C GLU A 30 16.41 -4.82 12.18
N LYS A 31 15.61 -3.75 12.04
CA LYS A 31 14.35 -3.61 12.80
C LYS A 31 13.32 -4.70 12.51
N ILE A 32 13.17 -5.11 11.24
CA ILE A 32 12.30 -6.26 10.89
C ILE A 32 12.85 -7.52 11.56
N TYR A 33 14.15 -7.74 11.50
CA TYR A 33 14.77 -8.93 12.10
C TYR A 33 14.56 -8.96 13.62
N GLU A 34 14.75 -7.85 14.32
CA GLU A 34 14.48 -7.71 15.75
C GLU A 34 13.00 -7.97 16.12
N GLU A 35 12.06 -7.46 15.29
CA GLU A 35 10.64 -7.77 15.42
C GLU A 35 10.39 -9.27 15.29
N LEU A 36 10.94 -9.92 14.25
CA LEU A 36 10.77 -11.35 14.03
C LEU A 36 11.43 -12.17 15.15
N GLN A 37 12.62 -11.79 15.64
CA GLN A 37 13.23 -12.46 16.80
C GLN A 37 12.35 -12.39 18.04
N THR A 38 11.65 -11.27 18.26
CA THR A 38 10.73 -11.11 19.39
C THR A 38 9.50 -12.02 19.27
N ILE A 39 9.02 -12.25 18.04
CA ILE A 39 7.83 -13.08 17.77
C ILE A 39 8.18 -14.58 17.79
N PHE A 40 9.29 -14.96 17.15
CA PHE A 40 9.65 -16.37 16.93
C PHE A 40 10.59 -16.93 18.01
N GLY A 41 11.28 -16.07 18.76
CA GLY A 41 12.28 -16.46 19.75
C GLY A 41 13.42 -17.25 19.09
N ASP A 42 13.78 -18.38 19.71
CA ASP A 42 14.91 -19.20 19.27
C ASP A 42 14.61 -20.06 18.02
N ASN A 43 13.34 -20.17 17.60
CA ASN A 43 12.94 -21.01 16.46
C ASN A 43 12.48 -20.17 15.26
N MET A 44 13.46 -19.69 14.49
CA MET A 44 13.26 -18.86 13.30
C MET A 44 12.96 -19.67 12.02
N ASP A 45 13.16 -20.99 12.03
CA ASP A 45 13.08 -21.85 10.82
C ASP A 45 11.69 -22.47 10.58
N ARG A 46 10.66 -21.99 11.29
CA ARG A 46 9.28 -22.48 11.17
C ARG A 46 8.36 -21.48 10.48
N ASP A 47 7.22 -21.97 10.02
CA ASP A 47 6.15 -21.12 9.52
C ASP A 47 5.49 -20.29 10.65
N PRO A 48 5.08 -19.04 10.38
CA PRO A 48 4.27 -18.25 11.29
C PRO A 48 2.85 -18.80 11.42
N THR A 49 2.29 -18.69 12.60
CA THR A 49 0.84 -18.84 12.81
C THR A 49 0.10 -17.58 12.37
N TYR A 50 -1.21 -17.69 12.13
CA TYR A 50 -2.04 -16.53 11.78
C TYR A 50 -2.05 -15.44 12.87
N GLN A 51 -1.93 -15.82 14.14
CA GLN A 51 -1.84 -14.87 15.24
C GLN A 51 -0.52 -14.08 15.22
N GLU A 52 0.59 -14.75 14.90
CA GLU A 52 1.92 -14.13 14.81
C GLU A 52 2.05 -13.22 13.59
N LEU A 53 1.40 -13.55 12.48
CA LEU A 53 1.28 -12.61 11.34
C LEU A 53 0.68 -11.27 11.78
N GLY A 54 -0.31 -11.29 12.67
CA GLY A 54 -0.90 -10.08 13.25
C GLY A 54 0.01 -9.30 14.20
N GLN A 55 1.17 -9.85 14.57
CA GLN A 55 2.17 -9.19 15.42
C GLN A 55 3.31 -8.53 14.62
N MET A 56 3.45 -8.83 13.33
CA MET A 56 4.48 -8.29 12.43
C MET A 56 4.18 -6.84 11.99
N LYS A 57 4.06 -5.93 12.96
CA LYS A 57 3.59 -4.55 12.75
C LYS A 57 4.58 -3.71 11.96
N TYR A 58 5.87 -3.82 12.26
CA TYR A 58 6.93 -3.08 11.57
C TYR A 58 7.07 -3.57 10.13
N LEU A 59 7.04 -4.89 9.91
CA LEU A 59 6.97 -5.45 8.56
C LEU A 59 5.74 -4.94 7.79
N GLU A 60 4.56 -4.89 8.42
CA GLU A 60 3.34 -4.33 7.80
C GLU A 60 3.54 -2.85 7.40
N MET A 61 4.16 -2.05 8.26
CA MET A 61 4.50 -0.65 7.94
C MET A 61 5.46 -0.54 6.75
N VAL A 62 6.46 -1.42 6.66
CA VAL A 62 7.40 -1.48 5.54
C VAL A 62 6.69 -1.85 4.24
N LEU A 63 5.78 -2.81 4.28
CA LEU A 63 4.97 -3.19 3.11
C LEU A 63 4.07 -2.03 2.66
N LYS A 64 3.41 -1.33 3.59
CA LYS A 64 2.61 -0.14 3.29
C LYS A 64 3.43 0.99 2.69
N GLU A 65 4.60 1.29 3.25
CA GLU A 65 5.48 2.33 2.72
C GLU A 65 6.05 1.97 1.34
N SER A 66 6.33 0.68 1.12
CA SER A 66 6.71 0.16 -0.20
C SER A 66 5.60 0.35 -1.22
N MET A 67 4.35 0.06 -0.87
CA MET A 67 3.20 0.31 -1.74
C MET A 67 2.84 1.81 -1.87
N ARG A 68 3.19 2.64 -0.88
CA ARG A 68 2.99 4.09 -0.96
C ARG A 68 3.85 4.68 -2.08
N LEU A 69 5.13 4.32 -2.10
CA LEU A 69 6.05 4.73 -3.16
C LEU A 69 5.77 3.93 -4.45
N TYR A 70 5.69 2.62 -4.39
CA TYR A 70 5.61 1.78 -5.58
C TYR A 70 4.33 0.94 -5.56
N PRO A 71 3.15 1.58 -5.76
CA PRO A 71 1.89 0.86 -5.79
C PRO A 71 1.86 -0.06 -7.02
N PRO A 72 1.50 -1.35 -6.86
CA PRO A 72 1.32 -2.26 -8.00
C PRO A 72 0.32 -1.73 -9.03
N VAL A 73 -0.73 -1.02 -8.57
CA VAL A 73 -1.71 -0.33 -9.42
C VAL A 73 -1.54 1.18 -9.27
N ALA A 74 -0.91 1.81 -10.27
CA ALA A 74 -0.52 3.23 -10.21
C ALA A 74 -1.69 4.22 -10.38
N PHE A 75 -2.78 3.80 -11.03
CA PHE A 75 -3.97 4.62 -11.23
C PHE A 75 -5.23 3.77 -11.36
N ILE A 76 -6.39 4.38 -11.11
CA ILE A 76 -7.70 3.80 -11.41
C ILE A 76 -8.53 4.76 -12.23
N GLU A 77 -9.38 4.24 -13.10
CA GLU A 77 -10.26 5.04 -13.95
C GLU A 77 -11.73 4.88 -13.54
N ARG A 78 -12.52 5.95 -13.67
CA ARG A 78 -13.98 5.96 -13.55
C ARG A 78 -14.58 6.73 -14.71
N ARG A 79 -15.69 6.25 -15.25
CA ARG A 79 -16.49 6.99 -16.24
C ARG A 79 -17.66 7.69 -15.54
N ILE A 80 -17.82 8.98 -15.78
CA ILE A 80 -18.93 9.77 -15.28
C ILE A 80 -20.21 9.35 -16.01
N THR A 81 -21.22 8.89 -15.26
CA THR A 81 -22.46 8.32 -15.84
C THR A 81 -23.57 9.35 -16.02
N ARG A 82 -23.44 10.51 -15.39
CA ARG A 82 -24.35 11.66 -15.46
C ARG A 82 -23.59 12.93 -15.16
N ASP A 83 -24.04 14.05 -15.71
CA ASP A 83 -23.49 15.37 -15.35
C ASP A 83 -23.53 15.55 -13.83
N CYS A 84 -22.42 15.97 -13.25
CA CYS A 84 -22.27 16.15 -11.81
C CYS A 84 -21.23 17.21 -11.49
N GLU A 85 -21.08 17.52 -10.20
CA GLU A 85 -20.05 18.41 -9.71
C GLU A 85 -19.14 17.65 -8.73
N ILE A 86 -17.82 17.77 -8.90
CA ILE A 86 -16.82 17.14 -8.03
C ILE A 86 -15.77 18.20 -7.68
N GLY A 87 -15.64 18.56 -6.40
CA GLY A 87 -14.65 19.55 -5.96
C GLY A 87 -14.81 20.93 -6.59
N GLY A 88 -16.06 21.35 -6.86
CA GLY A 88 -16.37 22.60 -7.56
C GLY A 88 -16.21 22.54 -9.09
N LEU A 89 -15.80 21.39 -9.64
CA LEU A 89 -15.64 21.19 -11.08
C LEU A 89 -16.90 20.53 -11.66
N LYS A 90 -17.45 21.14 -12.72
CA LYS A 90 -18.55 20.54 -13.50
C LYS A 90 -18.00 19.42 -14.38
N MET A 91 -18.47 18.21 -14.14
CA MET A 91 -18.15 17.01 -14.90
C MET A 91 -19.29 16.69 -15.84
N VAL A 92 -18.97 16.46 -17.11
CA VAL A 92 -19.94 16.07 -18.14
C VAL A 92 -20.03 14.55 -18.19
N LYS A 93 -21.24 14.04 -18.42
CA LYS A 93 -21.50 12.62 -18.71
C LYS A 93 -20.51 12.11 -19.77
N ASP A 94 -20.10 10.86 -19.60
CA ASP A 94 -19.17 10.13 -20.46
C ASP A 94 -17.70 10.60 -20.41
N THR A 95 -17.37 11.53 -19.51
CA THR A 95 -15.98 11.88 -19.19
C THR A 95 -15.30 10.76 -18.40
N SER A 96 -14.08 10.39 -18.80
CA SER A 96 -13.19 9.53 -18.00
C SER A 96 -12.41 10.35 -16.98
N VAL A 97 -12.42 9.91 -15.72
CA VAL A 97 -11.68 10.49 -14.61
C VAL A 97 -10.65 9.48 -14.13
N ILE A 98 -9.39 9.89 -14.10
CA ILE A 98 -8.28 9.08 -13.63
C ILE A 98 -7.86 9.56 -12.24
N LEU A 99 -7.81 8.65 -11.28
CA LEU A 99 -7.19 8.89 -9.98
C LEU A 99 -5.77 8.37 -10.03
N ASN A 100 -4.80 9.28 -10.03
CA ASN A 100 -3.38 8.96 -10.06
C ASN A 100 -2.89 8.63 -8.64
N ILE A 101 -3.04 7.36 -8.24
CA ILE A 101 -2.65 6.86 -6.92
C ILE A 101 -1.17 7.11 -6.67
N TYR A 102 -0.33 6.87 -7.68
CA TYR A 102 1.12 7.10 -7.58
C TYR A 102 1.48 8.54 -7.18
N GLN A 103 0.79 9.53 -7.74
CA GLN A 103 0.99 10.94 -7.40
C GLN A 103 0.34 11.34 -6.08
N ILE A 104 -0.90 10.91 -5.82
CA ILE A 104 -1.63 11.21 -4.57
C ILE A 104 -0.80 10.78 -3.35
N GLN A 105 -0.23 9.57 -3.41
CA GLN A 105 0.61 9.00 -2.34
C GLN A 105 1.98 9.69 -2.17
N ARG A 106 2.29 10.69 -3.00
CA ARG A 106 3.51 11.52 -2.96
C ARG A 106 3.23 13.00 -2.76
N GLN A 107 1.99 13.38 -2.47
CA GLN A 107 1.68 14.80 -2.24
C GLN A 107 2.28 15.27 -0.91
N PRO A 108 3.09 16.35 -0.90
CA PRO A 108 3.67 16.92 0.32
C PRO A 108 2.61 17.32 1.36
N ASP A 109 1.42 17.73 0.91
CA ASP A 109 0.31 18.12 1.78
C ASP A 109 -0.25 16.93 2.59
N MET A 110 -0.02 15.70 2.11
CA MET A 110 -0.47 14.46 2.76
C MET A 110 0.68 13.69 3.42
N PHE A 111 1.88 13.77 2.84
CA PHE A 111 3.08 13.09 3.31
C PHE A 111 4.26 14.07 3.30
N GLU A 112 4.71 14.50 4.48
CA GLU A 112 5.97 15.25 4.66
C GLU A 112 7.14 14.47 4.04
N ASP A 113 8.10 15.11 3.37
CA ASP A 113 9.21 14.42 2.68
C ASP A 113 8.76 13.18 1.87
N PRO A 114 7.84 13.35 0.89
CA PRO A 114 7.08 12.25 0.32
C PRO A 114 7.91 11.22 -0.46
N LEU A 115 9.16 11.53 -0.79
CA LEU A 115 10.06 10.62 -1.48
C LEU A 115 11.00 9.86 -0.52
N GLU A 116 11.04 10.26 0.74
CA GLU A 116 11.71 9.50 1.79
C GLU A 116 10.90 8.22 2.08
N PHE A 117 11.61 7.09 2.19
CA PHE A 117 11.02 5.83 2.62
C PHE A 117 11.09 5.76 4.15
N ARG A 118 9.96 6.01 4.81
CA ARG A 118 9.84 6.08 6.28
C ARG A 118 8.64 5.25 6.74
N PRO A 119 8.83 3.95 7.05
CA PRO A 119 7.75 3.06 7.49
C PRO A 119 6.94 3.60 8.66
N GLU A 120 7.60 4.31 9.58
CA GLU A 120 7.03 4.89 10.80
C GLU A 120 5.88 5.89 10.53
N ARG A 121 5.70 6.36 9.28
CA ARG A 121 4.52 7.13 8.86
C ARG A 121 3.19 6.39 9.07
N PHE A 122 3.24 5.06 9.13
CA PHE A 122 2.07 4.20 9.32
C PHE A 122 1.92 3.69 10.76
N GLU A 123 2.73 4.17 11.71
CA GLU A 123 2.59 3.85 13.14
C GLU A 123 1.31 4.46 13.70
N GLU A 124 1.04 5.72 13.32
CA GLU A 124 -0.20 6.42 13.63
C GLU A 124 -1.18 6.39 12.46
N SER A 125 -2.44 6.74 12.73
CA SER A 125 -3.45 6.87 11.69
C SER A 125 -3.16 8.08 10.80
N LEU A 126 -3.23 7.88 9.48
CA LEU A 126 -3.08 8.96 8.51
C LEU A 126 -4.17 10.02 8.70
N LYS A 127 -3.80 11.30 8.61
CA LYS A 127 -4.73 12.44 8.75
C LYS A 127 -5.92 12.38 7.78
N ASN A 128 -5.70 11.83 6.58
CA ASN A 128 -6.72 11.61 5.57
C ASN A 128 -6.77 10.12 5.22
N PRO A 129 -7.89 9.41 5.43
CA PRO A 129 -7.99 7.99 5.11
C PRO A 129 -7.86 7.69 3.60
N PHE A 130 -7.99 8.70 2.73
CA PHE A 130 -7.83 8.57 1.28
C PHE A 130 -6.45 9.03 0.77
N SER A 131 -5.47 9.28 1.64
CA SER A 131 -4.10 9.57 1.20
C SER A 131 -3.29 8.31 0.86
N PHE A 132 -3.68 7.14 1.39
CA PHE A 132 -3.12 5.83 1.04
C PHE A 132 -4.19 4.98 0.34
N LEU A 133 -3.96 4.69 -0.95
CA LEU A 133 -4.94 4.08 -1.85
C LEU A 133 -4.39 2.86 -2.60
N ALA A 134 -3.36 2.19 -2.05
CA ALA A 134 -2.76 0.99 -2.67
C ALA A 134 -3.80 -0.12 -2.96
N PHE A 135 -4.86 -0.19 -2.16
CA PHE A 135 -5.98 -1.13 -2.33
C PHE A 135 -7.29 -0.43 -2.71
N SER A 136 -7.23 0.82 -3.19
CA SER A 136 -8.40 1.68 -3.47
C SER A 136 -9.29 1.87 -2.22
N ALA A 137 -10.46 2.50 -2.39
CA ALA A 137 -11.43 2.73 -1.33
C ALA A 137 -12.87 2.64 -1.86
N GLY A 138 -13.83 2.59 -0.93
CA GLY A 138 -15.27 2.55 -1.24
C GLY A 138 -15.75 1.17 -1.72
N PRO A 139 -16.88 1.10 -2.45
CA PRO A 139 -17.54 -0.18 -2.78
C PRO A 139 -16.79 -1.05 -3.79
N ARG A 140 -15.68 -0.54 -4.34
CA ARG A 140 -14.77 -1.27 -5.25
C ARG A 140 -13.34 -1.19 -4.74
N ASN A 141 -13.15 -1.25 -3.42
CA ASN A 141 -11.84 -1.51 -2.84
C ASN A 141 -11.42 -2.95 -3.13
N CYS A 142 -10.13 -3.23 -3.00
CA CYS A 142 -9.58 -4.55 -3.27
C CYS A 142 -10.11 -5.58 -2.26
N ILE A 143 -10.80 -6.60 -2.76
CA ILE A 143 -11.26 -7.74 -1.94
C ILE A 143 -10.12 -8.68 -1.55
N GLY A 144 -8.98 -8.60 -2.25
CA GLY A 144 -7.78 -9.42 -2.01
C GLY A 144 -6.81 -8.85 -0.98
N GLN A 145 -7.09 -7.68 -0.40
CA GLN A 145 -6.15 -6.97 0.50
C GLN A 145 -5.65 -7.82 1.68
N LYS A 146 -6.46 -8.77 2.18
CA LYS A 146 -6.07 -9.64 3.30
C LYS A 146 -5.17 -10.81 2.88
N ILE A 147 -5.15 -11.13 1.58
CA ILE A 147 -4.39 -12.25 1.00
C ILE A 147 -3.07 -11.74 0.41
N ALA A 148 -3.10 -10.56 -0.22
CA ALA A 148 -1.93 -9.86 -0.73
C ALA A 148 -1.04 -9.35 0.42
#